data_AF-A0A8J7MT64-F1
#
_entry.id   AF-A0A8J7MT64-F1
#
_cell.length_a   1.000
_cell.length_b   1.000
_cell.length_c   1.000
_cell.angle_alpha   90.00
_cell.angle_beta   90.00
_cell.angle_gamma   90.00
#
_symmetry.space_group_name_H-M   'P 1'
#
loop_
_entity.id
_entity.type
_entity.pdbx_description
1 polymer ?
#
loop_
_entity_poly.entity_id
_entity_poly.type
_entity_poly.pdbx_seq_one_letter_code
_entity_poly.pdbx_strand_id
1 'polypeptide(L)'
;MEQQTTSTVSSNDSAQPSNVADGQQPTNETAAQDMAQAPALQPKNNKKRNWIIATIVILLLIIGGASYYIISSNAASQEEMAYEVLENNDNPQDYRDFLEKYPNSEHANEVRQRLNTLEAMLSKWQSISLSDNVNDFINFKNTYSDIQYGRLCDIKIDSLDYITAQKLGTPEAFQRYLDAHPDGRYASEASIAQGTLRDQEVSDDERIQIMNIVTDFYNGFAAQDESKICTNIASTMKTFLHQHNASKATVLSTIQGMFNEHIQSVQFTVNRDFQIKKNSNGSYIATFSVDQHIERDNEGKTFGQYKCSAEIDPQLLITSLTMDEISRQ
;
A
#
# COMPACT_ATOMS: atom_id res chain seq x y z
N MET A 1 -33.94 -22.07 47.74
CA MET A 1 -34.75 -21.03 47.05
C MET A 1 -33.94 -20.56 45.87
N GLU A 2 -34.31 -20.71 44.61
CA GLU A 2 -35.35 -21.45 43.88
C GLU A 2 -34.76 -21.52 42.45
N GLN A 3 -34.46 -22.72 41.97
CA GLN A 3 -35.13 -23.39 40.83
C GLN A 3 -35.06 -22.58 39.51
N GLN A 4 -34.31 -23.06 38.50
CA GLN A 4 -34.75 -24.06 37.49
C GLN A 4 -35.99 -23.53 36.72
N THR A 5 -36.08 -23.55 35.39
CA THR A 5 -35.79 -24.68 34.49
C THR A 5 -35.91 -24.25 33.02
N THR A 6 -34.86 -24.58 32.23
CA THR A 6 -34.90 -25.39 30.98
C THR A 6 -35.80 -24.98 29.81
N SER A 7 -35.21 -24.73 28.62
CA SER A 7 -34.99 -25.67 27.49
C SER A 7 -36.25 -25.87 26.64
N THR A 8 -36.24 -25.78 25.31
CA THR A 8 -35.92 -26.83 24.31
C THR A 8 -36.10 -26.14 22.93
N VAL A 9 -35.13 -26.01 22.01
CA VAL A 9 -34.49 -26.95 21.04
C VAL A 9 -35.42 -27.56 19.97
N SER A 10 -34.91 -27.50 18.72
CA SER A 10 -35.25 -28.22 17.47
C SER A 10 -36.43 -27.71 16.63
N SER A 11 -36.43 -27.74 15.29
CA SER A 11 -35.46 -28.06 14.22
C SER A 11 -36.15 -27.83 12.86
N ASN A 12 -35.35 -27.81 11.78
CA ASN A 12 -35.70 -28.03 10.37
C ASN A 12 -36.45 -26.92 9.62
N ASP A 13 -36.38 -26.80 8.29
CA ASP A 13 -35.43 -27.12 7.20
C ASP A 13 -36.17 -26.65 5.93
N SER A 14 -35.43 -26.25 4.90
CA SER A 14 -35.78 -26.37 3.48
C SER A 14 -36.78 -25.42 2.78
N ALA A 15 -36.21 -24.70 1.81
CA ALA A 15 -36.57 -24.67 0.38
C ALA A 15 -37.90 -24.06 -0.13
N GLN A 16 -37.73 -23.09 -1.04
CA GLN A 16 -38.70 -22.50 -1.98
C GLN A 16 -39.18 -23.53 -3.03
N PRO A 17 -40.39 -23.40 -3.62
CA PRO A 17 -40.49 -22.89 -5.00
C PRO A 17 -41.82 -22.13 -5.36
N SER A 18 -41.86 -21.68 -6.62
CA SER A 18 -42.73 -20.75 -7.36
C SER A 18 -44.21 -21.15 -7.64
N ASN A 19 -45.05 -20.16 -8.01
CA ASN A 19 -45.87 -20.01 -9.26
C ASN A 19 -47.37 -19.58 -9.19
N VAL A 20 -47.69 -18.50 -9.94
CA VAL A 20 -48.75 -18.32 -11.00
C VAL A 20 -50.24 -18.01 -10.66
N ALA A 21 -50.70 -16.87 -11.22
CA ALA A 21 -51.97 -16.45 -11.91
C ALA A 21 -53.36 -16.92 -11.40
N ASP A 22 -54.52 -16.27 -11.62
CA ASP A 22 -55.03 -15.33 -12.64
C ASP A 22 -56.42 -14.79 -12.18
N GLY A 23 -57.01 -13.78 -12.83
CA GLY A 23 -58.49 -13.65 -12.91
C GLY A 23 -59.20 -12.33 -12.56
N GLN A 24 -59.29 -11.45 -13.57
CA GLN A 24 -60.50 -10.78 -14.12
C GLN A 24 -61.34 -9.71 -13.37
N GLN A 25 -61.50 -8.60 -14.12
CA GLN A 25 -62.49 -7.49 -14.10
C GLN A 25 -63.69 -7.84 -15.02
N PRO A 26 -64.90 -7.24 -14.90
CA PRO A 26 -65.40 -6.17 -15.83
C PRO A 26 -66.44 -5.20 -15.15
N THR A 27 -66.98 -4.09 -15.70
CA THR A 27 -67.39 -3.65 -17.06
C THR A 27 -67.58 -2.10 -17.16
N ASN A 28 -67.51 -1.59 -18.40
CA ASN A 28 -67.81 -0.25 -18.96
C ASN A 28 -69.32 0.10 -19.07
N GLU A 29 -69.65 1.37 -19.41
CA GLU A 29 -70.59 1.70 -20.51
C GLU A 29 -70.44 3.16 -21.06
N THR A 30 -70.88 3.36 -22.30
CA THR A 30 -70.35 4.29 -23.34
C THR A 30 -71.47 5.01 -24.13
N ALA A 31 -71.21 6.28 -24.51
CA ALA A 31 -71.62 7.09 -25.71
C ALA A 31 -73.07 7.30 -26.21
N ALA A 32 -73.36 8.51 -26.75
CA ALA A 32 -73.89 8.77 -28.11
C ALA A 32 -73.96 10.29 -28.48
N GLN A 33 -74.02 10.57 -29.80
CA GLN A 33 -73.79 11.81 -30.58
C GLN A 33 -75.06 12.67 -30.88
N ASP A 34 -74.94 13.92 -31.39
CA ASP A 34 -75.36 14.40 -32.75
C ASP A 34 -75.38 15.97 -32.94
N MET A 35 -75.38 16.45 -34.20
CA MET A 35 -75.13 17.80 -34.77
C MET A 35 -76.35 18.78 -34.88
N ALA A 36 -76.12 20.12 -34.96
CA ALA A 36 -76.87 21.11 -35.79
C ALA A 36 -76.30 22.57 -35.77
N GLN A 37 -76.56 23.36 -36.84
CA GLN A 37 -75.92 24.62 -37.33
C GLN A 37 -76.43 26.00 -36.82
N ALA A 38 -75.67 27.07 -37.15
CA ALA A 38 -75.79 28.54 -36.89
C ALA A 38 -76.88 29.30 -37.72
N PRO A 39 -77.18 30.63 -37.55
CA PRO A 39 -76.33 31.84 -37.81
C PRO A 39 -76.57 33.03 -36.79
N ALA A 40 -75.95 34.23 -36.77
CA ALA A 40 -75.59 35.22 -37.80
C ALA A 40 -74.59 36.32 -37.32
N LEU A 41 -73.93 36.99 -38.28
CA LEU A 41 -72.91 38.06 -38.19
C LEU A 41 -73.55 39.48 -38.13
N GLN A 42 -73.07 40.49 -37.38
CA GLN A 42 -72.06 41.56 -37.71
C GLN A 42 -72.26 42.79 -36.75
N PRO A 43 -71.51 43.92 -36.76
CA PRO A 43 -70.04 44.16 -36.73
C PRO A 43 -69.56 45.31 -35.75
N LYS A 44 -68.26 45.27 -35.39
CA LYS A 44 -67.24 46.35 -35.16
C LYS A 44 -67.52 47.64 -34.34
N ASN A 45 -66.66 47.94 -33.34
CA ASN A 45 -66.27 49.32 -33.00
C ASN A 45 -64.84 49.44 -32.41
N ASN A 46 -63.99 50.30 -33.01
CA ASN A 46 -62.51 50.33 -32.91
C ASN A 46 -61.93 51.48 -32.06
N LYS A 47 -62.63 51.95 -31.02
CA LYS A 47 -62.10 53.02 -30.14
C LYS A 47 -61.30 52.50 -28.94
N LYS A 48 -61.50 51.25 -28.51
CA LYS A 48 -60.73 50.62 -27.42
C LYS A 48 -59.31 50.23 -27.84
N ARG A 49 -59.07 49.88 -29.12
CA ARG A 49 -57.76 49.46 -29.63
C ARG A 49 -56.73 50.60 -29.67
N ASN A 50 -57.15 51.83 -30.00
CA ASN A 50 -56.23 52.97 -30.05
C ASN A 50 -55.84 53.47 -28.65
N TRP A 51 -56.72 53.34 -27.65
CA TRP A 51 -56.41 53.68 -26.26
C TRP A 51 -55.50 52.62 -25.60
N ILE A 52 -55.66 51.35 -25.97
CA ILE A 52 -54.78 50.25 -25.56
C ILE A 52 -53.36 50.40 -26.16
N ILE A 53 -53.24 50.84 -27.41
CA ILE A 53 -51.91 51.08 -28.02
C ILE A 53 -51.21 52.28 -27.36
N ALA A 54 -51.93 53.35 -27.03
CA ALA A 54 -51.35 54.51 -26.35
C ALA A 54 -50.87 54.21 -24.92
N THR A 55 -51.60 53.38 -24.16
CA THR A 55 -51.16 52.93 -22.82
C THR A 55 -50.01 51.94 -22.89
N ILE A 56 -49.96 51.05 -23.89
CA ILE A 56 -48.81 50.14 -24.10
C ILE A 56 -47.54 50.91 -24.47
N VAL A 57 -47.62 51.97 -25.28
CA VAL A 57 -46.46 52.80 -25.63
C VAL A 57 -45.95 53.60 -24.43
N ILE A 58 -46.84 54.12 -23.58
CA ILE A 58 -46.45 54.81 -22.34
C ILE A 58 -45.88 53.82 -21.30
N LEU A 59 -46.43 52.60 -21.20
CA LEU A 59 -45.87 51.54 -20.35
C LEU A 59 -44.50 51.08 -20.88
N LEU A 60 -44.30 50.98 -22.19
CA LEU A 60 -43.01 50.64 -22.83
C LEU A 60 -41.98 51.77 -22.73
N LEU A 61 -42.39 53.03 -22.67
CA LEU A 61 -41.50 54.17 -22.44
C LEU A 61 -41.11 54.31 -20.96
N ILE A 62 -42.01 53.98 -20.02
CA ILE A 62 -41.71 53.89 -18.58
C ILE A 62 -40.84 52.65 -18.30
N ILE A 63 -41.14 51.50 -18.92
CA ILE A 63 -40.31 50.30 -18.85
C ILE A 63 -38.97 50.53 -19.55
N GLY A 64 -38.89 51.26 -20.66
CA GLY A 64 -37.66 51.60 -21.37
C GLY A 64 -36.76 52.60 -20.63
N GLY A 65 -37.36 53.64 -20.02
CA GLY A 65 -36.65 54.60 -19.18
C GLY A 65 -36.25 54.03 -17.82
N ALA A 66 -37.10 53.23 -17.20
CA ALA A 66 -36.79 52.50 -15.97
C ALA A 66 -35.85 51.32 -16.23
N SER A 67 -35.88 50.64 -17.39
CA SER A 67 -34.90 49.61 -17.73
C SER A 67 -33.55 50.21 -18.09
N TYR A 68 -33.45 51.40 -18.67
CA TYR A 68 -32.15 52.08 -18.81
C TYR A 68 -31.54 52.45 -17.45
N TYR A 69 -32.38 52.90 -16.49
CA TYR A 69 -31.95 53.23 -15.13
C TYR A 69 -31.72 51.98 -14.25
N ILE A 70 -32.50 50.91 -14.44
CA ILE A 70 -32.36 49.62 -13.75
C ILE A 70 -31.24 48.79 -14.37
N ILE A 71 -30.94 48.91 -15.67
CA ILE A 71 -29.77 48.26 -16.29
C ILE A 71 -28.48 48.94 -15.82
N SER A 72 -28.47 50.27 -15.61
CA SER A 72 -27.30 50.92 -15.00
C SER A 72 -27.17 50.63 -13.49
N SER A 73 -28.28 50.41 -12.76
CA SER A 73 -28.25 49.99 -11.34
C SER A 73 -28.13 48.48 -11.10
N ASN A 74 -28.45 47.62 -12.08
CA ASN A 74 -28.36 46.15 -12.00
C ASN A 74 -27.09 45.56 -12.63
N ALA A 75 -26.38 46.29 -13.51
CA ALA A 75 -25.12 45.82 -14.06
C ALA A 75 -24.05 45.72 -12.97
N ALA A 76 -23.93 46.74 -12.11
CA ALA A 76 -23.03 46.73 -10.97
C ALA A 76 -23.38 45.62 -9.96
N SER A 77 -24.67 45.37 -9.70
CA SER A 77 -25.09 44.27 -8.82
C SER A 77 -24.83 42.87 -9.42
N GLN A 78 -24.96 42.70 -10.74
CA GLN A 78 -24.64 41.44 -11.41
C GLN A 78 -23.15 41.19 -11.59
N GLU A 79 -22.37 42.26 -11.75
CA GLU A 79 -20.91 42.22 -11.73
C GLU A 79 -20.42 41.79 -10.35
N GLU A 80 -20.92 42.41 -9.29
CA GLU A 80 -20.52 42.08 -7.91
C GLU A 80 -20.85 40.63 -7.56
N MET A 81 -22.07 40.17 -7.87
CA MET A 81 -22.43 38.75 -7.71
C MET A 81 -21.53 37.81 -8.53
N ALA A 82 -21.14 38.21 -9.75
CA ALA A 82 -20.25 37.40 -10.58
C ALA A 82 -18.81 37.38 -10.04
N TYR A 83 -18.36 38.46 -9.39
CA TYR A 83 -17.06 38.55 -8.73
C TYR A 83 -17.02 37.71 -7.44
N GLU A 84 -18.07 37.77 -6.62
CA GLU A 84 -18.21 36.95 -5.40
C GLU A 84 -18.16 35.44 -5.71
N VAL A 85 -18.75 35.00 -6.82
CA VAL A 85 -18.72 33.58 -7.25
C VAL A 85 -17.31 33.12 -7.66
N LEU A 86 -16.38 34.04 -7.96
CA LEU A 86 -14.98 33.70 -8.20
C LEU A 86 -14.18 33.48 -6.91
N GLU A 87 -14.76 33.79 -5.74
CA GLU A 87 -14.11 33.53 -4.46
C GLU A 87 -13.96 32.01 -4.24
N ASN A 88 -12.72 31.54 -4.16
CA ASN A 88 -12.36 30.12 -4.07
C ASN A 88 -12.79 29.27 -5.29
N ASN A 89 -12.91 29.88 -6.47
CA ASN A 89 -13.18 29.15 -7.70
C ASN A 89 -11.87 28.58 -8.30
N ASP A 90 -11.86 27.28 -8.59
CA ASP A 90 -10.71 26.53 -9.12
C ASP A 90 -10.74 26.34 -10.65
N ASN A 91 -11.73 26.90 -11.34
CA ASN A 91 -11.91 26.78 -12.79
C ASN A 91 -11.44 28.05 -13.52
N PRO A 92 -10.32 28.00 -14.28
CA PRO A 92 -9.83 29.15 -15.05
C PRO A 92 -10.83 29.75 -16.04
N GLN A 93 -11.77 28.95 -16.55
CA GLN A 93 -12.76 29.42 -17.51
C GLN A 93 -13.71 30.46 -16.89
N ASP A 94 -14.09 30.29 -15.63
CA ASP A 94 -15.06 31.20 -14.98
C ASP A 94 -14.46 32.62 -14.80
N TYR A 95 -13.16 32.71 -14.55
CA TYR A 95 -12.43 33.99 -14.53
C TYR A 95 -12.32 34.61 -15.93
N ARG A 96 -12.11 33.78 -16.98
CA ARG A 96 -12.07 34.26 -18.37
C ARG A 96 -13.42 34.81 -18.80
N ASP A 97 -14.50 34.11 -18.46
CA ASP A 97 -15.88 34.52 -18.74
C ASP A 97 -16.23 35.84 -18.03
N PHE A 98 -15.79 36.02 -16.77
CA PHE A 98 -15.92 37.29 -16.06
C PHE A 98 -15.20 38.44 -16.78
N LEU A 99 -13.95 38.23 -17.19
CA LEU A 99 -13.13 39.24 -17.87
C LEU A 99 -13.67 39.60 -19.26
N GLU A 100 -14.29 38.65 -19.96
CA GLU A 100 -14.96 38.87 -21.25
C GLU A 100 -16.26 39.67 -21.08
N LYS A 101 -17.06 39.31 -20.06
CA LYS A 101 -18.36 39.92 -19.80
C LYS A 101 -18.27 41.31 -19.15
N TYR A 102 -17.26 41.55 -18.31
CA TYR A 102 -17.04 42.81 -17.58
C TYR A 102 -15.62 43.37 -17.81
N PRO A 103 -15.25 43.74 -19.05
CA PRO A 103 -13.87 44.14 -19.40
C PRO A 103 -13.38 45.43 -18.73
N ASN A 104 -14.30 46.27 -18.26
CA ASN A 104 -14.02 47.54 -17.57
C ASN A 104 -14.36 47.51 -16.08
N SER A 105 -14.53 46.31 -15.49
CA SER A 105 -14.77 46.13 -14.05
C SER A 105 -13.61 46.72 -13.23
N GLU A 106 -13.91 47.31 -12.07
CA GLU A 106 -12.88 47.72 -11.10
C GLU A 106 -12.08 46.52 -10.58
N HIS A 107 -12.71 45.33 -10.55
CA HIS A 107 -12.10 44.07 -10.15
C HIS A 107 -11.29 43.40 -11.27
N ALA A 108 -11.34 43.89 -12.51
CA ALA A 108 -10.74 43.20 -13.67
C ALA A 108 -9.23 42.93 -13.53
N ASN A 109 -8.48 43.86 -12.92
CA ASN A 109 -7.05 43.66 -12.69
C ASN A 109 -6.78 42.57 -11.65
N GLU A 110 -7.56 42.55 -10.57
CA GLU A 110 -7.45 41.53 -9.53
C GLU A 110 -7.85 40.15 -10.07
N VAL A 111 -8.98 40.05 -10.78
CA VAL A 111 -9.44 38.80 -11.40
C VAL A 111 -8.40 38.26 -12.37
N ARG A 112 -7.73 39.12 -13.16
CA ARG A 112 -6.63 38.71 -14.04
C ARG A 112 -5.42 38.19 -13.26
N GLN A 113 -5.08 38.79 -12.12
CA GLN A 113 -3.99 38.31 -11.27
C GLN A 113 -4.33 36.95 -10.62
N ARG A 114 -5.57 36.78 -10.13
CA ARG A 114 -6.05 35.50 -9.57
C ARG A 114 -6.03 34.40 -10.63
N LEU A 115 -6.53 34.69 -11.84
CA LEU A 115 -6.46 33.77 -12.98
C LEU A 115 -5.03 33.35 -13.32
N ASN A 116 -4.10 34.31 -13.45
CA ASN A 116 -2.70 34.01 -13.74
C ASN A 116 -2.06 33.13 -12.65
N THR A 117 -2.41 33.36 -11.38
CA THR A 117 -1.92 32.57 -10.25
C THR A 117 -2.46 31.14 -10.30
N LEU A 118 -3.77 30.99 -10.56
CA LEU A 118 -4.43 29.69 -10.73
C LEU A 118 -3.83 28.91 -11.90
N GLU A 119 -3.66 29.54 -13.07
CA GLU A 119 -3.06 28.89 -14.24
C GLU A 119 -1.61 28.45 -14.00
N ALA A 120 -0.82 29.28 -13.32
CA ALA A 120 0.55 28.95 -12.93
C ALA A 120 0.59 27.75 -11.96
N MET A 121 -0.33 27.71 -10.99
CA MET A 121 -0.49 26.58 -10.06
C MET A 121 -0.84 25.30 -10.81
N LEU A 122 -1.88 25.32 -11.63
CA LEU A 122 -2.34 24.14 -12.39
C LEU A 122 -1.25 23.62 -13.34
N SER A 123 -0.57 24.53 -14.04
CA SER A 123 0.56 24.17 -14.92
C SER A 123 1.72 23.55 -14.13
N LYS A 124 2.06 24.12 -12.97
CA LYS A 124 3.10 23.56 -12.12
C LYS A 124 2.71 22.18 -11.58
N TRP A 125 1.46 22.00 -11.15
CA TRP A 125 0.96 20.70 -10.67
C TRP A 125 1.08 19.64 -11.76
N GLN A 126 0.65 19.95 -12.98
CA GLN A 126 0.77 19.05 -14.12
C GLN A 126 2.22 18.63 -14.34
N SER A 127 3.18 19.56 -14.26
CA SER A 127 4.61 19.29 -14.46
C SER A 127 5.22 18.35 -13.41
N ILE A 128 4.68 18.33 -12.19
CA ILE A 128 5.23 17.51 -11.09
C ILE A 128 4.38 16.27 -10.76
N SER A 129 3.18 16.15 -11.33
CA SER A 129 2.20 15.11 -10.98
C SER A 129 2.74 13.67 -11.04
N LEU A 130 3.70 13.41 -11.93
CA LEU A 130 4.38 12.13 -12.12
C LEU A 130 5.82 12.11 -11.58
N SER A 131 6.22 13.13 -10.82
CA SER A 131 7.55 13.17 -10.22
C SER A 131 7.68 12.14 -9.09
N ASP A 132 8.87 11.55 -9.01
CA ASP A 132 9.30 10.68 -7.91
C ASP A 132 10.18 11.43 -6.89
N ASN A 133 10.35 12.75 -7.06
CA ASN A 133 11.11 13.59 -6.14
C ASN A 133 10.19 14.28 -5.14
N VAL A 134 10.32 13.91 -3.86
CA VAL A 134 9.58 14.49 -2.73
C VAL A 134 9.67 16.02 -2.69
N ASN A 135 10.83 16.60 -3.04
CA ASN A 135 11.03 18.05 -3.00
C ASN A 135 10.15 18.81 -4.00
N ASP A 136 9.72 18.18 -5.09
CA ASP A 136 8.83 18.85 -6.05
C ASP A 136 7.47 19.18 -5.42
N PHE A 137 6.95 18.28 -4.60
CA PHE A 137 5.68 18.45 -3.89
C PHE A 137 5.82 19.38 -2.66
N ILE A 138 6.93 19.30 -1.94
CA ILE A 138 7.24 20.25 -0.85
C ILE A 138 7.31 21.69 -1.40
N ASN A 139 8.04 21.89 -2.51
CA ASN A 139 8.17 23.19 -3.14
C ASN A 139 6.83 23.70 -3.68
N PHE A 140 6.01 22.82 -4.27
CA PHE A 140 4.67 23.17 -4.71
C PHE A 140 3.81 23.67 -3.54
N LYS A 141 3.73 22.89 -2.46
CA LYS A 141 2.94 23.20 -1.26
C LYS A 141 3.40 24.50 -0.58
N ASN A 142 4.70 24.79 -0.59
CA ASN A 142 5.24 26.05 -0.04
C ASN A 142 4.96 27.26 -0.94
N THR A 143 4.80 27.05 -2.25
CA THR A 143 4.57 28.12 -3.23
C THR A 143 3.09 28.49 -3.34
N TYR A 144 2.20 27.49 -3.31
CA TYR A 144 0.76 27.67 -3.50
C TYR A 144 0.00 27.24 -2.25
N SER A 145 -0.65 28.20 -1.58
CA SER A 145 -1.42 27.96 -0.35
C SER A 145 -2.85 27.46 -0.63
N ASP A 146 -2.98 26.39 -1.41
CA ASP A 146 -4.25 25.73 -1.70
C ASP A 146 -4.46 24.50 -0.80
N ILE A 147 -5.65 24.36 -0.21
CA ILE A 147 -5.95 23.29 0.76
C ILE A 147 -6.05 21.92 0.07
N GLN A 148 -6.66 21.84 -1.11
CA GLN A 148 -6.89 20.57 -1.81
C GLN A 148 -5.57 20.04 -2.37
N TYR A 149 -4.82 20.88 -3.08
CA TYR A 149 -3.51 20.50 -3.59
C TYR A 149 -2.48 20.31 -2.48
N GLY A 150 -2.58 21.05 -1.38
CA GLY A 150 -1.77 20.82 -0.18
C GLY A 150 -1.96 19.39 0.35
N ARG A 151 -3.20 18.93 0.46
CA ARG A 151 -3.52 17.56 0.87
C ARG A 151 -3.01 16.52 -0.14
N LEU A 152 -3.15 16.77 -1.44
CA LEU A 152 -2.61 15.88 -2.47
C LEU A 152 -1.08 15.77 -2.41
N CYS A 153 -0.39 16.89 -2.13
CA CYS A 153 1.05 16.88 -1.88
C CYS A 153 1.40 16.01 -0.67
N ASP A 154 0.68 16.17 0.44
CA ASP A 154 0.94 15.38 1.66
C ASP A 154 0.78 13.88 1.40
N ILE A 155 -0.28 13.47 0.71
CA ILE A 155 -0.50 12.06 0.31
C ILE A 155 0.65 11.55 -0.57
N LYS A 156 1.09 12.36 -1.53
CA LYS A 156 2.15 11.96 -2.47
C LYS A 156 3.52 11.88 -1.77
N ILE A 157 3.82 12.79 -0.85
CA ILE A 157 5.03 12.78 -0.02
C ILE A 157 5.07 11.51 0.83
N ASP A 158 3.99 11.20 1.56
CA ASP A 158 3.84 9.97 2.35
C ASP A 158 4.14 8.71 1.49
N SER A 159 3.51 8.59 0.33
CA SER A 159 3.77 7.47 -0.59
C SER A 159 5.23 7.39 -1.07
N LEU A 160 5.85 8.51 -1.42
CA LEU A 160 7.24 8.53 -1.91
C LEU A 160 8.25 8.20 -0.81
N ASP A 161 8.02 8.69 0.41
CA ASP A 161 8.87 8.37 1.56
C ASP A 161 8.76 6.89 1.93
N TYR A 162 7.56 6.30 1.87
CA TYR A 162 7.39 4.86 2.07
C TYR A 162 8.09 4.03 0.98
N ILE A 163 7.94 4.41 -0.30
CA ILE A 163 8.67 3.76 -1.41
C ILE A 163 10.18 3.83 -1.18
N THR A 164 10.67 4.96 -0.67
CA THR A 164 12.09 5.13 -0.33
C THR A 164 12.51 4.18 0.78
N ALA A 165 11.71 4.04 1.84
CA ALA A 165 11.95 3.09 2.92
C ALA A 165 11.97 1.64 2.41
N GLN A 166 11.01 1.26 1.57
CA GLN A 166 10.95 -0.07 0.95
C GLN A 166 12.18 -0.36 0.08
N LYS A 167 12.63 0.62 -0.70
CA LYS A 167 13.80 0.48 -1.58
C LYS A 167 15.10 0.27 -0.78
N LEU A 168 15.24 0.95 0.36
CA LEU A 168 16.39 0.78 1.25
C LEU A 168 16.32 -0.54 2.02
N GLY A 169 15.12 -0.94 2.45
CA GLY A 169 14.87 -2.25 3.05
C GLY A 169 15.60 -2.49 4.37
N THR A 170 15.87 -1.43 5.14
CA THR A 170 16.54 -1.53 6.46
C THR A 170 15.61 -1.07 7.60
N PRO A 171 15.79 -1.58 8.83
CA PRO A 171 15.04 -1.09 9.99
C PRO A 171 15.10 0.43 10.19
N GLU A 172 16.25 1.05 9.91
CA GLU A 172 16.46 2.50 10.04
C GLU A 172 15.68 3.28 8.98
N ALA A 173 15.55 2.73 7.78
CA ALA A 173 14.81 3.38 6.71
C ALA A 173 13.31 3.41 7.02
N PHE A 174 12.75 2.30 7.52
CA PHE A 174 11.37 2.27 8.00
C PHE A 174 11.16 3.13 9.24
N GLN A 175 12.15 3.20 10.17
CA GLN A 175 12.07 4.12 11.30
C GLN A 175 11.94 5.58 10.85
N ARG A 176 12.77 6.03 9.90
CA ARG A 176 12.70 7.41 9.39
C ARG A 176 11.34 7.73 8.76
N TYR A 177 10.75 6.77 8.06
CA TYR A 177 9.39 6.93 7.52
C TYR A 177 8.36 7.07 8.66
N LEU A 178 8.41 6.21 9.68
CA LEU A 178 7.51 6.27 10.83
C LEU A 178 7.66 7.57 11.64
N ASP A 179 8.88 8.10 11.75
CA ASP A 179 9.14 9.37 12.43
C ASP A 179 8.56 10.56 11.64
N ALA A 180 8.64 10.52 10.31
CA ALA A 180 8.10 11.56 9.43
C ALA A 180 6.57 11.48 9.26
N HIS A 181 6.02 10.26 9.27
CA HIS A 181 4.61 9.97 9.00
C HIS A 181 4.01 9.04 10.07
N PRO A 182 3.89 9.49 11.34
CA PRO A 182 3.42 8.64 12.43
C PRO A 182 1.98 8.14 12.24
N ASP A 183 1.13 8.98 11.63
CA ASP A 183 -0.25 8.64 11.23
C ASP A 183 -0.36 8.45 9.70
N GLY A 184 0.76 8.15 9.04
CA GLY A 184 0.85 7.95 7.60
C GLY A 184 0.06 6.74 7.13
N ARG A 185 -0.30 6.73 5.84
CA ARG A 185 -1.06 5.64 5.22
C ARG A 185 -0.38 4.28 5.36
N TYR A 186 0.95 4.25 5.37
CA TYR A 186 1.75 3.03 5.41
C TYR A 186 2.42 2.79 6.77
N ALA A 187 2.02 3.51 7.82
CA ALA A 187 2.65 3.40 9.14
C ALA A 187 2.56 1.97 9.71
N SER A 188 1.42 1.29 9.52
CA SER A 188 1.24 -0.09 9.96
C SER A 188 2.19 -1.05 9.22
N GLU A 189 2.21 -0.96 7.89
CA GLU A 189 3.05 -1.80 7.02
C GLU A 189 4.54 -1.55 7.27
N ALA A 190 4.95 -0.29 7.45
CA ALA A 190 6.33 0.08 7.77
C ALA A 190 6.76 -0.49 9.14
N SER A 191 5.88 -0.43 10.15
CA SER A 191 6.15 -0.99 11.48
C SER A 191 6.32 -2.51 11.43
N ILE A 192 5.45 -3.22 10.71
CA ILE A 192 5.56 -4.68 10.51
C ILE A 192 6.87 -5.03 9.78
N ALA A 193 7.19 -4.30 8.71
CA ALA A 193 8.42 -4.52 7.94
C ALA A 193 9.66 -4.28 8.81
N GLN A 194 9.68 -3.19 9.58
CA GLN A 194 10.74 -2.87 10.52
C GLN A 194 10.93 -3.99 11.56
N GLY A 195 9.86 -4.42 12.22
CA GLY A 195 9.90 -5.48 13.22
C GLY A 195 10.43 -6.79 12.63
N THR A 196 9.93 -7.17 11.46
CA THR A 196 10.38 -8.39 10.76
C THR A 196 11.88 -8.35 10.45
N LEU A 197 12.39 -7.21 9.99
CA LEU A 197 13.81 -7.06 9.69
C LEU A 197 14.66 -7.13 10.96
N ARG A 198 14.25 -6.47 12.04
CA ARG A 198 14.94 -6.53 13.34
C ARG A 198 14.97 -7.93 13.92
N ASP A 199 13.88 -8.68 13.79
CA ASP A 199 13.81 -10.07 14.25
C ASP A 199 14.74 -11.01 13.46
N GLN A 200 15.13 -10.61 12.25
CA GLN A 200 16.07 -11.33 11.38
C GLN A 200 17.52 -10.84 11.50
N GLU A 201 17.78 -9.77 12.25
CA GLU A 201 19.15 -9.38 12.57
C GLU A 201 19.79 -10.45 13.45
N VAL A 202 21.03 -10.81 13.09
CA VAL A 202 21.85 -11.73 13.88
C VAL A 202 22.73 -10.87 14.79
N SER A 203 22.47 -10.93 16.08
CA SER A 203 23.31 -10.27 17.09
C SER A 203 24.70 -10.90 17.19
N ASP A 204 25.66 -10.16 17.73
CA ASP A 204 27.02 -10.66 17.96
C ASP A 204 27.03 -11.86 18.92
N ASP A 205 26.16 -11.86 19.94
CA ASP A 205 26.02 -12.98 20.88
C ASP A 205 25.48 -14.25 20.18
N GLU A 206 24.44 -14.13 19.34
CA GLU A 206 23.92 -15.24 18.54
C GLU A 206 24.99 -15.78 17.59
N ARG A 207 25.78 -14.89 16.96
CA ARG A 207 26.89 -15.28 16.10
C ARG A 207 27.93 -16.10 16.86
N ILE A 208 28.33 -15.66 18.05
CA ILE A 208 29.30 -16.37 18.90
C ILE A 208 28.75 -17.74 19.30
N GLN A 209 27.48 -17.82 19.70
CA GLN A 209 26.84 -19.10 20.06
C GLN A 209 26.84 -20.09 18.89
N ILE A 210 26.45 -19.65 17.69
CA ILE A 210 26.44 -20.46 16.47
C ILE A 210 27.83 -20.98 16.13
N MET A 211 28.85 -20.10 16.20
CA MET A 211 30.23 -20.50 15.97
C MET A 211 30.70 -21.54 16.98
N ASN A 212 30.34 -21.41 18.26
CA ASN A 212 30.71 -22.35 19.30
C ASN A 212 30.08 -23.73 19.09
N ILE A 213 28.79 -23.79 18.76
CA ILE A 213 28.07 -25.05 18.51
C ILE A 213 28.71 -25.83 17.36
N VAL A 214 28.99 -25.14 16.25
CA VAL A 214 29.65 -25.75 15.09
C VAL A 214 31.07 -26.21 15.45
N THR A 215 31.83 -25.37 16.15
CA THR A 215 33.20 -25.70 16.57
C THR A 215 33.21 -26.90 17.52
N ASP A 216 32.29 -26.96 18.48
CA ASP A 216 32.19 -28.08 19.41
C ASP A 216 31.74 -29.37 18.73
N PHE A 217 30.86 -29.29 17.73
CA PHE A 217 30.52 -30.43 16.88
C PHE A 217 31.77 -31.00 16.17
N TYR A 218 32.57 -30.16 15.52
CA TYR A 218 33.79 -30.61 14.82
C TYR A 218 34.90 -31.07 15.77
N ASN A 219 35.00 -30.48 16.97
CA ASN A 219 35.90 -30.97 18.02
C ASN A 219 35.46 -32.36 18.50
N GLY A 220 34.15 -32.57 18.68
CA GLY A 220 33.59 -33.89 19.00
C GLY A 220 33.84 -34.90 17.90
N PHE A 221 33.68 -34.49 16.63
CA PHE A 221 34.01 -35.30 15.46
C PHE A 221 35.49 -35.74 15.51
N ALA A 222 36.43 -34.80 15.60
CA ALA A 222 37.86 -35.09 15.63
C ALA A 222 38.26 -36.07 16.76
N ALA A 223 37.67 -35.88 17.94
CA ALA A 223 37.94 -36.71 19.12
C ALA A 223 37.12 -38.02 19.16
N GLN A 224 36.21 -38.24 18.20
CA GLN A 224 35.19 -39.29 18.25
C GLN A 224 34.38 -39.28 19.56
N ASP A 225 34.17 -38.10 20.14
CA ASP A 225 33.40 -37.91 21.37
C ASP A 225 31.91 -37.91 21.05
N GLU A 226 31.28 -39.07 21.21
CA GLU A 226 29.86 -39.27 20.93
C GLU A 226 28.96 -38.31 21.73
N SER A 227 29.32 -38.00 22.98
CA SER A 227 28.53 -37.13 23.84
C SER A 227 28.55 -35.69 23.33
N LYS A 228 29.74 -35.22 22.93
CA LYS A 228 29.92 -33.88 22.37
C LYS A 228 29.25 -33.73 21.01
N ILE A 229 29.33 -34.75 20.16
CA ILE A 229 28.60 -34.79 18.89
C ILE A 229 27.09 -34.71 19.16
N CYS A 230 26.57 -35.58 20.02
CA CYS A 230 25.14 -35.70 20.30
C CYS A 230 24.53 -34.48 20.99
N THR A 231 25.32 -33.69 21.73
CA THR A 231 24.84 -32.48 22.42
C THR A 231 24.62 -31.31 21.46
N ASN A 232 25.34 -31.29 20.33
CA ASN A 232 25.28 -30.19 19.36
C ASN A 232 24.32 -30.43 18.18
N ILE A 233 23.73 -31.62 18.07
CA ILE A 233 22.83 -32.00 16.97
C ILE A 233 21.41 -32.30 17.47
N ALA A 234 20.43 -32.06 16.61
CA ALA A 234 19.06 -32.48 16.84
C ALA A 234 18.96 -34.02 16.94
N SER A 235 17.92 -34.53 17.59
CA SER A 235 17.67 -35.98 17.71
C SER A 235 17.59 -36.67 16.35
N THR A 236 17.02 -35.97 15.37
CA THR A 236 16.99 -36.36 13.96
C THR A 236 17.32 -35.15 13.11
N MET A 237 18.43 -35.23 12.36
CA MET A 237 18.82 -34.22 11.40
C MET A 237 18.07 -34.42 10.08
N LYS A 238 17.61 -33.34 9.44
CA LYS A 238 17.01 -33.40 8.10
C LYS A 238 18.03 -33.92 7.09
N THR A 239 19.25 -33.41 7.16
CA THR A 239 20.37 -33.82 6.30
C THR A 239 21.68 -33.86 7.08
N PHE A 240 22.40 -34.96 7.01
CA PHE A 240 23.79 -35.05 7.45
C PHE A 240 24.65 -35.54 6.29
N LEU A 241 25.50 -34.66 5.77
CA LEU A 241 26.30 -34.86 4.55
C LEU A 241 25.40 -35.23 3.35
N HIS A 242 25.35 -36.50 2.97
CA HIS A 242 24.51 -37.02 1.88
C HIS A 242 23.31 -37.85 2.38
N GLN A 243 23.16 -37.99 3.70
CA GLN A 243 22.10 -38.80 4.31
C GLN A 243 20.93 -37.92 4.76
N HIS A 244 19.71 -38.37 4.51
CA HIS A 244 18.49 -37.68 4.94
C HIS A 244 17.88 -38.35 6.17
N ASN A 245 17.20 -37.57 7.01
CA ASN A 245 16.58 -38.06 8.26
C ASN A 245 17.57 -38.82 9.17
N ALA A 246 18.79 -38.29 9.31
CA ALA A 246 19.86 -38.94 10.04
C ALA A 246 19.61 -38.84 11.56
N SER A 247 19.42 -39.99 12.22
CA SER A 247 19.37 -40.06 13.69
C SER A 247 20.75 -39.83 14.30
N LYS A 248 20.83 -39.57 15.61
CA LYS A 248 22.13 -39.52 16.32
C LYS A 248 22.98 -40.77 16.06
N ALA A 249 22.39 -41.96 16.11
CA ALA A 249 23.10 -43.22 15.82
C ALA A 249 23.65 -43.28 14.38
N THR A 250 22.88 -42.74 13.42
CA THR A 250 23.28 -42.64 12.01
C THR A 250 24.47 -41.67 11.84
N VAL A 251 24.45 -40.54 12.53
CA VAL A 251 25.55 -39.56 12.52
C VAL A 251 26.81 -40.17 13.12
N LEU A 252 26.69 -40.81 14.29
CA LEU A 252 27.82 -41.44 14.98
C LEU A 252 28.45 -42.55 14.14
N SER A 253 27.65 -43.46 13.55
CA SER A 253 28.19 -44.53 12.71
C SER A 253 28.84 -44.01 11.43
N THR A 254 28.31 -42.92 10.86
CA THR A 254 28.91 -42.25 9.69
C THR A 254 30.26 -41.65 10.04
N ILE A 255 30.37 -40.96 11.17
CA ILE A 255 31.63 -40.39 11.68
C ILE A 255 32.63 -41.50 11.95
N GLN A 256 32.23 -42.54 12.69
CA GLN A 256 33.08 -43.69 13.00
C GLN A 256 33.59 -44.37 11.72
N GLY A 257 32.75 -44.52 10.70
CA GLY A 257 33.14 -45.09 9.41
C GLY A 257 34.16 -44.26 8.63
N MET A 258 34.41 -43.00 9.00
CA MET A 258 35.46 -42.18 8.39
C MET A 258 36.85 -42.46 8.98
N PHE A 259 36.94 -43.12 10.13
CA PHE A 259 38.20 -43.50 10.76
C PHE A 259 38.45 -44.99 10.51
N ASN A 260 39.50 -45.29 9.74
CA ASN A 260 39.98 -46.66 9.53
C ASN A 260 41.28 -46.89 10.30
N GLU A 261 41.80 -48.12 10.26
CA GLU A 261 43.01 -48.54 10.97
C GLU A 261 44.28 -47.75 10.60
N HIS A 262 44.30 -47.08 9.45
CA HIS A 262 45.43 -46.27 8.98
C HIS A 262 45.35 -44.79 9.41
N ILE A 263 44.18 -44.32 9.85
CA ILE A 263 43.98 -42.93 10.27
C ILE A 263 44.39 -42.80 11.74
N GLN A 264 45.48 -42.10 11.98
CA GLN A 264 46.05 -41.88 13.31
C GLN A 264 45.38 -40.71 14.02
N SER A 265 45.12 -39.61 13.30
CA SER A 265 44.43 -38.45 13.82
C SER A 265 43.71 -37.67 12.71
N VAL A 266 42.60 -37.01 13.06
CA VAL A 266 41.90 -36.06 12.19
C VAL A 266 41.69 -34.77 12.97
N GLN A 267 42.03 -33.65 12.36
CA GLN A 267 41.84 -32.32 12.94
C GLN A 267 41.00 -31.49 12.00
N PHE A 268 40.04 -30.76 12.58
CA PHE A 268 39.22 -29.80 11.86
C PHE A 268 39.50 -28.40 12.38
N THR A 269 39.77 -27.46 11.47
CA THR A 269 39.83 -26.04 11.77
C THR A 269 38.61 -25.38 11.17
N VAL A 270 37.67 -24.98 12.02
CA VAL A 270 36.49 -24.21 11.60
C VAL A 270 36.92 -22.74 11.44
N ASN A 271 36.83 -22.23 10.22
CA ASN A 271 37.30 -20.89 9.90
C ASN A 271 36.32 -19.82 10.39
N ARG A 272 36.80 -18.59 10.56
CA ARG A 272 36.00 -17.46 11.09
C ARG A 272 35.19 -16.73 10.01
N ASP A 273 35.02 -17.33 8.84
CA ASP A 273 34.37 -16.76 7.65
C ASP A 273 32.84 -16.95 7.62
N PHE A 274 32.23 -17.14 8.81
CA PHE A 274 30.80 -17.37 8.97
C PHE A 274 29.94 -16.28 8.35
N GLN A 275 29.07 -16.69 7.43
CA GLN A 275 27.91 -15.95 6.95
C GLN A 275 26.66 -16.57 7.59
N ILE A 276 25.98 -15.81 8.44
CA ILE A 276 24.83 -16.29 9.21
C ILE A 276 23.59 -15.50 8.79
N LYS A 277 22.50 -16.20 8.51
CA LYS A 277 21.18 -15.62 8.30
C LYS A 277 20.20 -16.19 9.33
N LYS A 278 19.39 -15.33 9.93
CA LYS A 278 18.29 -15.72 10.81
C LYS A 278 16.99 -15.72 10.02
N ASN A 279 16.24 -16.80 10.16
CA ASN A 279 14.92 -16.96 9.55
C ASN A 279 13.84 -16.42 10.49
N SER A 280 12.67 -16.08 9.96
CA SER A 280 11.54 -15.55 10.75
C SER A 280 11.03 -16.50 11.85
N ASN A 281 11.35 -17.79 11.78
CA ASN A 281 11.02 -18.77 12.82
C ASN A 281 12.09 -18.89 13.92
N GLY A 282 13.12 -18.03 13.91
CA GLY A 282 14.24 -18.04 14.85
C GLY A 282 15.33 -19.08 14.55
N SER A 283 15.21 -19.86 13.47
CA SER A 283 16.28 -20.75 13.02
C SER A 283 17.36 -19.99 12.26
N TYR A 284 18.54 -20.60 12.13
CA TYR A 284 19.70 -20.00 11.47
C TYR A 284 20.19 -20.85 10.31
N ILE A 285 20.73 -20.19 9.30
CA ILE A 285 21.53 -20.81 8.24
C ILE A 285 22.94 -20.21 8.34
N ALA A 286 23.92 -21.05 8.60
CA ALA A 286 25.32 -20.68 8.68
C ALA A 286 26.12 -21.30 7.54
N THR A 287 26.81 -20.48 6.76
CA THR A 287 27.79 -20.91 5.75
C THR A 287 29.18 -20.52 6.21
N PHE A 288 30.12 -21.47 6.19
CA PHE A 288 31.49 -21.30 6.69
C PHE A 288 32.42 -22.27 5.97
N SER A 289 33.74 -22.13 6.14
CA SER A 289 34.71 -23.10 5.66
C SER A 289 35.35 -23.91 6.79
N VAL A 290 35.73 -25.14 6.47
CA VAL A 290 36.43 -26.05 7.39
C VAL A 290 37.64 -26.65 6.69
N ASP A 291 38.79 -26.54 7.32
CA ASP A 291 40.02 -27.20 6.89
C ASP A 291 40.18 -28.51 7.67
N GLN A 292 40.37 -29.61 6.96
CA GLN A 292 40.60 -30.93 7.50
C GLN A 292 42.07 -31.31 7.31
N HIS A 293 42.72 -31.73 8.38
CA HIS A 293 44.04 -32.35 8.35
C HIS A 293 43.93 -33.79 8.83
N ILE A 294 44.53 -34.72 8.10
CA ILE A 294 44.50 -36.15 8.40
C ILE A 294 45.92 -36.67 8.49
N GLU A 295 46.24 -37.25 9.64
CA GLU A 295 47.46 -38.01 9.86
C GLU A 295 47.18 -39.49 9.61
N ARG A 296 47.99 -40.12 8.77
CA ARG A 296 47.83 -41.52 8.36
C ARG A 296 49.16 -42.17 8.03
N ASP A 297 49.24 -43.49 8.18
CA ASP A 297 50.45 -44.28 7.91
C ASP A 297 50.51 -44.90 6.50
N ASN A 298 49.47 -44.71 5.69
CA ASN A 298 49.38 -45.18 4.32
C ASN A 298 49.19 -44.03 3.32
N GLU A 299 49.27 -44.36 2.03
CA GLU A 299 48.98 -43.39 0.97
C GLU A 299 47.50 -42.97 1.02
N GLY A 300 47.24 -41.67 0.82
CA GLY A 300 45.90 -41.14 0.67
C GLY A 300 45.79 -39.66 1.01
N LYS A 301 44.56 -39.18 1.16
CA LYS A 301 44.25 -37.78 1.44
C LYS A 301 44.72 -37.35 2.83
N THR A 302 45.56 -36.32 2.91
CA THR A 302 46.06 -35.75 4.18
C THR A 302 45.51 -34.36 4.48
N PHE A 303 44.92 -33.70 3.48
CA PHE A 303 44.31 -32.38 3.63
C PHE A 303 43.05 -32.28 2.78
N GLY A 304 42.04 -31.56 3.27
CA GLY A 304 40.87 -31.18 2.52
C GLY A 304 40.31 -29.86 3.01
N GLN A 305 39.83 -29.02 2.09
CA GLN A 305 39.12 -27.80 2.44
C GLN A 305 37.68 -27.91 1.97
N TYR A 306 36.74 -27.56 2.85
CA TYR A 306 35.32 -27.74 2.62
C TYR A 306 34.57 -26.42 2.79
N LYS A 307 33.60 -26.18 1.92
CA LYS A 307 32.52 -25.23 2.16
C LYS A 307 31.38 -25.97 2.84
N CYS A 308 30.93 -25.46 3.97
CA CYS A 308 29.92 -26.08 4.79
C CYS A 308 28.67 -25.20 4.85
N SER A 309 27.51 -25.86 4.94
CA SER A 309 26.23 -25.19 5.23
C SER A 309 25.53 -25.93 6.36
N ALA A 310 25.23 -25.22 7.44
CA ALA A 310 24.51 -25.75 8.59
C ALA A 310 23.16 -25.05 8.77
N GLU A 311 22.09 -25.82 9.01
CA GLU A 311 20.83 -25.30 9.56
C GLU A 311 20.80 -25.56 11.06
N ILE A 312 20.49 -24.54 11.84
CA ILE A 312 20.46 -24.59 13.31
C ILE A 312 19.07 -24.14 13.77
N ASP A 313 18.43 -24.92 14.64
CA ASP A 313 17.09 -24.59 15.14
C ASP A 313 17.13 -23.51 16.25
N PRO A 314 15.97 -22.98 16.70
CA PRO A 314 15.93 -22.01 17.78
C PRO A 314 16.44 -22.54 19.13
N GLN A 315 16.58 -23.87 19.28
CA GLN A 315 17.15 -24.52 20.45
C GLN A 315 18.68 -24.68 20.33
N LEU A 316 19.29 -24.08 19.30
CA LEU A 316 20.73 -24.08 19.07
C LEU A 316 21.29 -25.48 18.77
N LEU A 317 20.50 -26.32 18.10
CA LEU A 317 20.93 -27.64 17.65
C LEU A 317 21.08 -27.67 16.13
N ILE A 318 22.14 -28.32 15.65
CA ILE A 318 22.35 -28.52 14.21
C ILE A 318 21.31 -29.53 13.71
N THR A 319 20.48 -29.09 12.77
CA THR A 319 19.42 -29.88 12.13
C THR A 319 19.77 -30.31 10.71
N SER A 320 20.66 -29.57 10.04
CA SER A 320 21.24 -29.98 8.76
C SER A 320 22.71 -29.62 8.73
N LEU A 321 23.54 -30.45 8.12
CA LEU A 321 24.94 -30.13 7.81
C LEU A 321 25.31 -30.74 6.46
N THR A 322 25.77 -29.93 5.52
CA THR A 322 26.38 -30.38 4.26
C THR A 322 27.81 -29.87 4.15
N MET A 323 28.63 -30.62 3.41
CA MET A 323 30.03 -30.28 3.16
C MET A 323 30.35 -30.55 1.68
N ASP A 324 30.82 -29.51 0.99
CA ASP A 324 31.28 -29.59 -0.39
C ASP A 324 32.78 -29.31 -0.42
N GLU A 325 33.57 -30.24 -0.96
CA GLU A 325 35.01 -30.05 -1.06
C GLU A 325 35.35 -28.96 -2.09
N ILE A 326 36.18 -28.00 -1.68
CA ILE A 326 36.64 -26.90 -2.52
C ILE A 326 38.14 -26.98 -2.85
N SER A 327 38.93 -27.76 -2.10
CA SER A 327 40.29 -28.11 -2.49
C SER A 327 40.25 -29.03 -3.71
N ARG A 328 40.84 -28.60 -4.83
CA ARG A 328 41.13 -29.52 -5.95
C ARG A 328 42.39 -30.31 -5.60
N GLN A 329 42.34 -31.63 -5.79
CA GLN A 329 43.53 -32.49 -5.78
C GLN A 329 44.54 -32.04 -6.83
#